data_AF-A0A9W6FFB8-F1
#
_entry.id   AF-A0A9W6FFB8-F1
#
_cell.length_a   1.000
_cell.length_b   1.000
_cell.length_c   1.000
_cell.angle_alpha   90.00
_cell.angle_beta   90.00
_cell.angle_gamma   90.00
#
_symmetry.space_group_name_H-M   'P 1'
#
loop_
_entity.id
_entity.type
_entity.pdbx_description
1 polymer ?
#
loop_
_entity_poly.entity_id
_entity_poly.type
_entity_poly.pdbx_seq_one_letter_code
_entity_poly.pdbx_strand_id
1 'polypeptide(L)'
;MISPLERYAELFSMNNDMAGWIQIEDTPINYPVMYTPDNPDYYLKHNFYKESSAYGVPYIAEHCDPMEPSDNVIIYGHHMNNGSIFAGLMNYEDRDFYERHKTVRFDTLTETAEYEVIAVFKTTVYDDTGFKFYLFSHAETEKEFTDYVEQCRELALYDTGVTAEYGDKLLTLSTCEYSNTNGRLVVVAKKI
;
A
#
# COMPACT_ATOMS: atom_id res chain seq x y z
N MET A 1 -26.71 2.68 0.03
CA MET A 1 -25.33 2.95 0.49
C MET A 1 -24.82 4.09 -0.37
N ILE A 2 -24.19 5.11 0.21
CA ILE A 2 -23.59 6.22 -0.55
C ILE A 2 -22.35 5.67 -1.27
N SER A 3 -22.19 5.97 -2.56
CA SER A 3 -21.02 5.53 -3.33
C SER A 3 -19.72 6.14 -2.79
N PRO A 4 -18.55 5.52 -2.99
CA PRO A 4 -17.27 6.12 -2.59
C PRO A 4 -17.07 7.52 -3.18
N LEU A 5 -17.45 7.74 -4.44
CA LEU A 5 -17.38 9.04 -5.08
C LEU A 5 -18.19 10.09 -4.33
N GLU A 6 -19.44 9.78 -3.97
CA GLU A 6 -20.28 10.69 -3.20
C GLU A 6 -19.74 10.91 -1.79
N ARG A 7 -19.14 9.87 -1.16
CA ARG A 7 -18.52 9.98 0.16
C ARG A 7 -17.31 10.91 0.16
N TYR A 8 -16.50 10.87 -0.90
CA TYR A 8 -15.26 11.63 -1.01
C TYR A 8 -15.37 12.87 -1.91
N ALA A 9 -16.55 13.21 -2.41
CA ALA A 9 -16.74 14.28 -3.40
C ALA A 9 -16.18 15.64 -2.95
N GLU A 10 -16.41 16.02 -1.69
CA GLU A 10 -15.88 17.27 -1.14
C GLU A 10 -14.35 17.25 -1.09
N LEU A 11 -13.75 16.18 -0.57
CA LEU A 11 -12.30 16.03 -0.52
C LEU A 11 -11.68 16.01 -1.91
N PHE A 12 -12.25 15.21 -2.82
CA PHE A 12 -11.81 15.18 -4.21
C PHE A 12 -11.89 16.57 -4.85
N SER A 13 -12.93 17.35 -4.60
CA SER A 13 -13.04 18.72 -5.12
C SER A 13 -11.99 19.69 -4.53
N MET A 14 -11.50 19.44 -3.32
CA MET A 14 -10.41 20.21 -2.71
C MET A 14 -9.06 19.82 -3.33
N ASN A 15 -8.88 18.55 -3.67
CA ASN A 15 -7.69 18.06 -4.35
C ASN A 15 -8.01 16.87 -5.26
N ASN A 16 -8.08 17.16 -6.56
CA ASN A 16 -8.39 16.18 -7.60
C ASN A 16 -7.30 15.10 -7.81
N ASP A 17 -6.16 15.21 -7.13
CA ASP A 17 -5.12 14.16 -7.15
C ASP A 17 -5.49 13.00 -6.21
N MET A 18 -6.57 13.12 -5.42
CA MET A 18 -7.04 12.06 -4.53
C MET A 18 -7.56 10.88 -5.35
N ALA A 19 -6.94 9.72 -5.19
CA ALA A 19 -7.35 8.47 -5.83
C ALA A 19 -8.26 7.60 -4.94
N GLY A 20 -8.23 7.83 -3.63
CA GLY A 20 -8.93 6.96 -2.70
C GLY A 20 -8.66 7.25 -1.23
N TRP A 21 -8.99 6.28 -0.39
CA TRP A 21 -8.82 6.34 1.06
C TRP A 21 -8.38 4.99 1.61
N ILE A 22 -7.33 4.98 2.44
CA ILE A 22 -6.77 3.79 3.08
C ILE A 22 -7.07 3.81 4.57
N GLN A 23 -7.52 2.67 5.11
CA GLN A 23 -7.81 2.50 6.52
C GLN A 23 -7.43 1.11 7.01
N ILE A 24 -6.81 1.05 8.19
CA ILE A 24 -6.66 -0.18 8.98
C ILE A 24 -7.32 0.10 10.33
N GLU A 25 -8.38 -0.65 10.64
CA GLU A 25 -9.17 -0.46 11.86
C GLU A 25 -8.31 -0.54 13.11
N ASP A 26 -8.66 0.20 14.16
CA ASP A 26 -7.90 0.29 15.42
C ASP A 26 -6.42 0.71 15.29
N THR A 27 -6.06 1.34 14.16
CA THR A 27 -4.74 1.96 13.96
C THR A 27 -4.84 3.44 13.58
N PRO A 28 -3.74 4.21 13.68
CA PRO A 28 -3.67 5.56 13.12
C PRO A 28 -3.72 5.63 11.59
N ILE A 29 -3.64 4.50 10.86
CA ILE A 29 -3.69 4.47 9.41
C ILE A 29 -5.14 4.70 8.97
N ASN A 30 -5.43 5.95 8.63
CA ASN A 30 -6.73 6.42 8.18
C ASN A 30 -6.53 7.71 7.37
N TYR A 31 -6.17 7.57 6.10
CA TYR A 31 -5.63 8.67 5.29
C TYR A 31 -6.21 8.71 3.87
N PRO A 32 -6.29 9.90 3.25
CA PRO A 32 -6.47 9.99 1.81
C PRO A 32 -5.24 9.41 1.11
N VAL A 33 -5.46 8.83 -0.07
CA VAL A 33 -4.42 8.30 -0.94
C VAL A 33 -4.38 9.12 -2.21
N MET A 34 -3.19 9.62 -2.55
CA MET A 34 -2.98 10.51 -3.67
C MET A 34 -2.34 9.79 -4.86
N TYR A 35 -2.55 10.30 -6.07
CA TYR A 35 -1.97 9.74 -7.29
C TYR A 35 -1.58 10.84 -8.28
N THR A 36 -0.30 10.86 -8.65
CA THR A 36 0.29 11.82 -9.60
C THR A 36 1.27 11.09 -10.53
N PRO A 37 0.78 10.31 -11.51
CA PRO A 37 1.64 9.47 -12.35
C PRO A 37 2.66 10.28 -13.16
N ASP A 38 2.31 11.50 -13.57
CA ASP A 38 3.21 12.40 -14.30
C ASP A 38 4.26 13.08 -13.42
N ASN A 39 4.12 13.00 -12.09
CA ASN A 39 5.06 13.54 -11.12
C ASN A 39 5.18 12.57 -9.93
N PRO A 40 5.92 11.46 -10.12
CA PRO A 40 6.14 10.47 -9.07
C PRO A 40 6.71 11.12 -7.81
N ASP A 41 6.38 10.56 -6.64
CA ASP A 41 6.82 11.05 -5.32
C ASP A 41 6.41 12.49 -4.97
N TYR A 42 5.52 13.16 -5.72
CA TYR A 42 5.08 14.52 -5.37
C TYR A 42 4.59 14.62 -3.92
N TYR A 43 3.75 13.68 -3.50
CA TYR A 43 3.18 13.60 -2.15
C TYR A 43 4.11 12.99 -1.09
N LEU A 44 5.33 12.60 -1.47
CA LEU A 44 6.39 12.32 -0.50
C LEU A 44 6.76 13.58 0.30
N LYS A 45 6.64 14.77 -0.30
CA LYS A 45 7.04 16.04 0.32
C LYS A 45 5.94 17.10 0.34
N HIS A 46 4.69 16.70 0.06
CA HIS A 46 3.53 17.57 0.09
C HIS A 46 2.38 16.93 0.86
N ASN A 47 1.63 17.74 1.58
CA ASN A 47 0.39 17.31 2.24
C ASN A 47 -0.78 17.28 1.25
N PHE A 48 -1.96 16.87 1.73
CA PHE A 48 -3.20 16.88 0.95
C PHE A 48 -3.56 18.25 0.34
N TYR A 49 -3.12 19.37 0.91
CA TYR A 49 -3.38 20.72 0.39
C TYR A 49 -2.35 21.18 -0.64
N LYS A 50 -1.46 20.27 -1.10
CA LYS A 50 -0.34 20.56 -2.02
C LYS A 50 0.71 21.52 -1.44
N GLU A 51 0.74 21.67 -0.12
CA GLU A 51 1.73 22.46 0.59
C GLU A 51 2.93 21.59 0.97
N SER A 52 4.13 22.18 0.98
CA SER A 52 5.32 21.44 1.40
C SER A 52 5.17 20.91 2.83
N SER A 53 5.44 19.62 3.02
CA SER A 53 5.29 18.93 4.28
C SER A 53 6.32 17.83 4.41
N ALA A 54 7.04 17.80 5.54
CA ALA A 54 7.95 16.71 5.87
C ALA A 54 7.22 15.38 6.17
N TYR A 55 5.91 15.43 6.42
CA TYR A 55 5.08 14.25 6.68
C TYR A 55 4.61 13.57 5.40
N GLY A 56 4.49 14.35 4.30
CA GLY A 56 3.81 13.88 3.09
C GLY A 56 2.37 13.44 3.34
N VAL A 57 1.89 12.55 2.48
CA VAL A 57 0.60 11.82 2.59
C VAL A 57 0.73 10.52 1.77
N PRO A 58 0.03 9.42 2.11
CA PRO A 58 0.12 8.19 1.32
C PRO A 58 -0.18 8.41 -0.17
N TYR A 59 0.59 7.77 -1.04
CA TYR A 59 0.49 7.96 -2.48
C TYR A 59 0.77 6.69 -3.28
N ILE A 60 0.13 6.57 -4.43
CA ILE A 60 0.23 5.42 -5.33
C ILE A 60 1.49 5.53 -6.20
N ALA A 61 2.15 4.40 -6.42
CA ALA A 61 3.29 4.28 -7.31
C ALA A 61 2.93 4.60 -8.78
N GLU A 62 3.86 5.19 -9.51
CA GLU A 62 3.67 5.69 -10.88
C GLU A 62 3.37 4.60 -11.92
N HIS A 63 3.70 3.34 -11.63
CA HIS A 63 3.47 2.20 -12.51
C HIS A 63 2.15 1.47 -12.22
N CYS A 64 1.35 1.96 -11.28
CA CYS A 64 0.02 1.44 -10.96
C CYS A 64 -1.04 2.36 -11.56
N ASP A 65 -2.18 1.79 -11.96
CA ASP A 65 -3.37 2.55 -12.32
C ASP A 65 -4.52 2.22 -11.33
N PRO A 66 -4.95 3.17 -10.48
CA PRO A 66 -6.08 2.94 -9.57
C PRO A 66 -7.46 3.00 -10.24
N MET A 67 -7.55 3.52 -11.47
CA MET A 67 -8.80 3.65 -12.22
C MET A 67 -9.04 2.47 -13.16
N GLU A 68 -7.96 1.89 -13.70
CA GLU A 68 -7.95 0.58 -14.37
C GLU A 68 -7.13 -0.40 -13.52
N PRO A 69 -7.72 -0.98 -12.45
CA PRO A 69 -6.97 -1.53 -11.33
C PRO A 69 -5.95 -2.57 -11.77
N SER A 70 -4.69 -2.18 -11.62
CA SER A 70 -3.52 -3.05 -11.73
C SER A 70 -3.70 -4.35 -10.93
N ASP A 71 -2.97 -5.39 -11.31
CA ASP A 71 -2.99 -6.64 -10.54
C ASP A 71 -2.46 -6.43 -9.12
N ASN A 72 -1.64 -5.39 -8.94
CA ASN A 72 -1.19 -4.91 -7.65
C ASN A 72 -1.16 -3.38 -7.62
N VAL A 73 -1.86 -2.76 -6.66
CA VAL A 73 -1.75 -1.33 -6.38
C VAL A 73 -0.74 -1.12 -5.26
N ILE A 74 0.33 -0.38 -5.54
CA ILE A 74 1.39 -0.11 -4.56
C ILE A 74 1.21 1.29 -3.99
N ILE A 75 1.11 1.38 -2.67
CA ILE A 75 0.96 2.63 -1.92
C ILE A 75 2.18 2.82 -1.01
N TYR A 76 2.84 3.96 -1.16
CA TYR A 76 3.93 4.40 -0.30
C TYR A 76 3.44 5.35 0.77
N GLY A 77 4.11 5.33 1.93
CA GLY A 77 3.90 6.31 2.99
C GLY A 77 5.11 6.39 3.91
N HIS A 78 5.33 7.59 4.47
CA HIS A 78 6.43 7.80 5.41
C HIS A 78 6.26 7.00 6.70
N HIS A 79 7.39 6.62 7.28
CA HIS A 79 7.48 6.14 8.66
C HIS A 79 7.86 7.34 9.54
N MET A 80 6.86 7.98 10.14
CA MET A 80 7.11 9.12 11.02
C MET A 80 7.39 8.68 12.46
N ASN A 81 8.39 9.28 13.12
CA ASN A 81 8.75 8.98 14.52
C ASN A 81 7.62 9.19 15.54
N ASN A 82 6.61 9.99 15.19
CA ASN A 82 5.42 10.21 16.02
C ASN A 82 4.32 9.15 15.81
N GLY A 83 4.57 8.10 15.01
CA GLY A 83 3.63 7.02 14.72
C GLY A 83 2.60 7.33 13.62
N SER A 84 2.69 8.50 12.97
CA SER A 84 1.77 8.89 11.89
C SER A 84 2.13 8.32 10.51
N ILE A 85 1.22 8.51 9.55
CA ILE A 85 1.31 8.00 8.17
C ILE A 85 1.40 6.47 8.19
N PHE A 86 2.47 5.87 7.71
CA PHE A 86 2.61 4.42 7.61
C PHE A 86 3.55 3.84 8.67
N ALA A 87 3.96 4.63 9.66
CA ALA A 87 4.69 4.10 10.82
C ALA A 87 3.94 2.94 11.51
N GLY A 88 2.60 2.99 11.52
CA GLY A 88 1.76 1.92 12.07
C GLY A 88 1.92 0.56 11.37
N LEU A 89 2.42 0.51 10.13
CA LEU A 89 2.69 -0.74 9.44
C LEU A 89 3.74 -1.59 10.16
N MET A 90 4.68 -0.96 10.87
CA MET A 90 5.71 -1.66 11.64
C MET A 90 5.16 -2.59 12.71
N ASN A 91 3.92 -2.35 13.18
CA ASN A 91 3.28 -3.24 14.13
C ASN A 91 3.00 -4.63 13.53
N TYR A 92 2.91 -4.76 12.21
CA TYR A 92 2.78 -6.06 11.53
C TYR A 92 4.03 -6.95 11.66
N GLU A 93 5.14 -6.48 12.22
CA GLU A 93 6.23 -7.38 12.62
C GLU A 93 5.80 -8.35 13.73
N ASP A 94 4.84 -7.95 14.56
CA ASP A 94 4.23 -8.79 15.57
C ASP A 94 3.06 -9.59 14.97
N ARG A 95 3.18 -10.93 15.00
CA ARG A 95 2.12 -11.83 14.54
C ARG A 95 0.81 -11.59 15.28
N ASP A 96 0.83 -11.29 16.57
CA ASP A 96 -0.39 -11.05 17.35
C ASP A 96 -1.11 -9.78 16.89
N PHE A 97 -0.37 -8.78 16.38
CA PHE A 97 -0.97 -7.61 15.76
C PHE A 97 -1.64 -7.98 14.44
N TYR A 98 -1.00 -8.79 13.59
CA TYR A 98 -1.61 -9.31 12.36
C TYR A 98 -2.91 -10.07 12.66
N GLU A 99 -2.92 -10.98 13.64
CA GLU A 99 -4.12 -11.78 13.94
C GLU A 99 -5.34 -10.91 14.33
N ARG A 100 -5.10 -9.71 14.88
CA ARG A 100 -6.14 -8.72 15.21
C ARG A 100 -6.48 -7.77 14.07
N HIS A 101 -5.60 -7.60 13.09
CA HIS A 101 -5.72 -6.61 12.01
C HIS A 101 -5.43 -7.23 10.63
N LYS A 102 -6.14 -8.32 10.31
CA LYS A 102 -5.94 -9.07 9.05
C LYS A 102 -6.37 -8.29 7.82
N THR A 103 -7.28 -7.33 7.98
CA THR A 103 -7.93 -6.64 6.87
C THR A 103 -7.47 -5.20 6.77
N VAL A 104 -7.20 -4.78 5.53
CA VAL A 104 -6.95 -3.40 5.12
C VAL A 104 -8.11 -2.98 4.24
N ARG A 105 -8.72 -1.83 4.52
CA ARG A 105 -9.72 -1.24 3.64
C ARG A 105 -9.08 -0.20 2.74
N PHE A 106 -9.28 -0.35 1.43
CA PHE A 106 -8.89 0.64 0.44
C PHE A 106 -10.10 0.96 -0.44
N ASP A 107 -10.59 2.18 -0.33
CA ASP A 107 -11.59 2.71 -1.23
C ASP A 107 -10.89 3.42 -2.38
N THR A 108 -11.26 3.12 -3.63
CA THR A 108 -11.04 4.04 -4.75
C THR A 108 -12.20 5.04 -4.82
N LEU A 109 -12.15 5.98 -5.77
CA LEU A 109 -13.30 6.85 -6.02
C LEU A 109 -14.55 6.09 -6.51
N THR A 110 -14.40 4.87 -7.03
CA THR A 110 -15.51 4.11 -7.65
C THR A 110 -15.90 2.88 -6.85
N GLU A 111 -15.01 2.36 -5.99
CA GLU A 111 -15.20 1.09 -5.29
C GLU A 111 -14.73 1.16 -3.83
N THR A 112 -15.50 0.54 -2.93
CA THR A 112 -15.02 0.21 -1.57
C THR A 112 -14.59 -1.25 -1.58
N ALA A 113 -13.37 -1.53 -1.15
CA ALA A 113 -12.83 -2.88 -1.10
C ALA A 113 -12.07 -3.16 0.19
N GLU A 114 -12.15 -4.41 0.65
CA GLU A 114 -11.37 -4.96 1.74
C GLU A 114 -10.32 -5.91 1.18
N TYR A 115 -9.14 -5.90 1.80
CA TYR A 115 -7.99 -6.69 1.41
C TYR A 115 -7.45 -7.44 2.62
N GLU A 116 -7.33 -8.76 2.54
CA GLU A 116 -6.75 -9.60 3.58
C GLU A 116 -5.22 -9.68 3.41
N VAL A 117 -4.47 -9.40 4.47
CA VAL A 117 -3.00 -9.46 4.48
C VAL A 117 -2.54 -10.90 4.26
N ILE A 118 -1.75 -11.10 3.19
CA ILE A 118 -1.21 -12.42 2.81
C ILE A 118 0.27 -12.56 3.14
N ALA A 119 1.03 -11.45 3.17
CA ALA A 119 2.45 -11.47 3.50
C ALA A 119 2.90 -10.15 4.14
N VAL A 120 3.83 -10.25 5.09
CA VAL A 120 4.51 -9.11 5.70
C VAL A 120 6.00 -9.42 5.71
N PHE A 121 6.82 -8.58 5.11
CA PHE A 121 8.25 -8.83 5.02
C PHE A 121 9.08 -7.55 5.08
N LYS A 122 10.38 -7.74 5.35
CA LYS A 122 11.40 -6.69 5.24
C LYS A 122 12.26 -6.95 4.01
N THR A 123 12.59 -5.89 3.30
CA THR A 123 13.53 -5.95 2.18
C THR A 123 14.34 -4.66 2.10
N THR A 124 15.33 -4.63 1.22
CA THR A 124 16.04 -3.40 0.86
C THR A 124 15.67 -3.01 -0.57
N VAL A 125 15.77 -1.72 -0.89
CA VAL A 125 15.53 -1.22 -2.25
C VAL A 125 16.76 -0.44 -2.74
N TYR A 126 16.88 -0.32 -4.06
CA TYR A 126 18.02 0.34 -4.74
C TYR A 126 19.38 -0.36 -4.57
N ASP A 127 19.37 -1.63 -4.17
CA ASP A 127 20.50 -2.55 -4.30
C ASP A 127 20.12 -3.76 -5.17
N ASP A 128 21.11 -4.58 -5.55
CA ASP A 128 20.90 -5.76 -6.41
C ASP A 128 20.40 -7.00 -5.66
N THR A 129 20.26 -6.92 -4.35
CA THR A 129 19.96 -8.06 -3.46
C THR A 129 18.54 -8.05 -2.93
N GLY A 130 17.91 -6.88 -2.87
CA GLY A 130 16.56 -6.69 -2.38
C GLY A 130 15.49 -7.17 -3.36
N PHE A 131 14.34 -7.55 -2.81
CA PHE A 131 13.19 -7.97 -3.61
C PHE A 131 12.51 -6.74 -4.22
N LYS A 132 12.49 -6.68 -5.55
CA LYS A 132 12.00 -5.54 -6.33
C LYS A 132 10.47 -5.55 -6.45
N PHE A 133 9.77 -5.61 -5.31
CA PHE A 133 8.31 -5.65 -5.25
C PHE A 133 7.65 -4.47 -6.00
N TYR A 134 8.33 -3.32 -6.05
CA TYR A 134 7.88 -2.09 -6.70
C TYR A 134 7.81 -2.17 -8.22
N LEU A 135 8.33 -3.25 -8.83
CA LEU A 135 8.22 -3.50 -10.28
C LEU A 135 6.98 -4.35 -10.64
N PHE A 136 6.29 -4.92 -9.66
CA PHE A 136 5.14 -5.79 -9.90
C PHE A 136 3.83 -5.03 -9.69
N SER A 137 3.39 -4.31 -10.73
CA SER A 137 2.05 -3.72 -10.79
C SER A 137 1.08 -4.54 -11.65
N HIS A 138 1.57 -5.08 -12.77
CA HIS A 138 0.80 -5.93 -13.69
C HIS A 138 1.55 -7.22 -13.96
N ALA A 139 0.84 -8.34 -13.95
CA ALA A 139 1.38 -9.61 -14.37
C ALA A 139 1.13 -9.81 -15.87
N GLU A 140 2.18 -10.05 -16.65
CA GLU A 140 2.05 -10.42 -18.07
C GLU A 140 1.58 -11.88 -18.21
N THR A 141 1.86 -12.71 -17.20
CA THR A 141 1.50 -14.14 -17.19
C THR A 141 1.09 -14.63 -15.80
N GLU A 142 0.31 -15.71 -15.75
CA GLU A 142 -0.01 -16.44 -14.52
C GLU A 142 1.24 -16.88 -13.74
N LYS A 143 2.31 -17.24 -14.46
CA LYS A 143 3.58 -17.63 -13.84
C LYS A 143 4.21 -16.45 -13.09
N GLU A 144 4.25 -15.28 -13.71
CA GLU A 144 4.82 -14.08 -13.09
C GLU A 144 4.08 -13.69 -11.82
N PHE A 145 2.74 -13.75 -11.84
CA PHE A 145 1.93 -13.52 -10.64
C PHE A 145 2.22 -14.55 -9.54
N THR A 146 2.25 -15.83 -9.90
CA THR A 146 2.54 -16.90 -8.94
C THR A 146 3.93 -16.74 -8.33
N ASP A 147 4.95 -16.48 -9.16
CA ASP A 147 6.33 -16.25 -8.70
C ASP A 147 6.40 -15.05 -7.73
N TYR A 148 5.68 -13.96 -8.01
CA TYR A 148 5.61 -12.80 -7.10
C TYR A 148 5.01 -13.16 -5.74
N VAL A 149 3.85 -13.84 -5.73
CA VAL A 149 3.18 -14.24 -4.49
C VAL A 149 4.02 -15.23 -3.69
N GLU A 150 4.66 -16.20 -4.36
CA GLU A 150 5.57 -17.14 -3.72
C GLU A 150 6.78 -16.43 -3.10
N GLN A 151 7.38 -15.49 -3.83
CA GLN A 151 8.51 -14.72 -3.31
C GLN A 151 8.12 -13.87 -2.09
N CYS A 152 6.93 -13.26 -2.09
CA CYS A 152 6.40 -12.55 -0.93
C CYS A 152 6.23 -13.48 0.27
N ARG A 153 5.73 -14.70 0.05
CA ARG A 153 5.55 -15.72 1.09
C ARG A 153 6.88 -16.23 1.64
N GLU A 154 7.89 -16.43 0.79
CA GLU A 154 9.22 -16.86 1.20
C GLU A 154 9.92 -15.82 2.10
N LEU A 155 9.69 -14.54 1.85
CA LEU A 155 10.25 -13.44 2.63
C LEU A 155 9.42 -13.11 3.89
N ALA A 156 8.22 -13.69 4.01
CA ALA A 156 7.28 -13.34 5.06
C ALA A 156 7.87 -13.63 6.45
N LEU A 157 7.68 -12.69 7.38
CA LEU A 157 8.12 -12.82 8.78
C LEU A 157 7.43 -13.98 9.50
N TYR A 158 6.23 -14.36 9.03
CA TYR A 158 5.43 -15.47 9.52
C TYR A 158 4.46 -15.94 8.43
N ASP A 159 4.00 -17.19 8.57
CA ASP A 159 2.95 -17.75 7.72
C ASP A 159 1.57 -17.26 8.18
N THR A 160 0.87 -16.58 7.27
CA THR A 160 -0.50 -16.05 7.43
C THR A 160 -1.57 -17.12 7.21
N GLY A 161 -1.24 -18.21 6.49
CA GLY A 161 -2.18 -19.22 6.02
C GLY A 161 -3.03 -18.79 4.81
N VAL A 162 -2.81 -17.59 4.27
CA VAL A 162 -3.59 -17.03 3.16
C VAL A 162 -2.67 -16.82 1.94
N THR A 163 -3.19 -17.08 0.75
CA THR A 163 -2.47 -16.90 -0.52
C THR A 163 -3.35 -16.16 -1.53
N ALA A 164 -2.75 -15.76 -2.65
CA ALA A 164 -3.42 -15.27 -3.84
C ALA A 164 -3.12 -16.17 -5.05
N GLU A 165 -4.05 -16.20 -5.99
CA GLU A 165 -3.97 -16.91 -7.27
C GLU A 165 -4.11 -15.90 -8.42
N TYR A 166 -3.67 -16.27 -9.61
CA TYR A 166 -3.73 -15.37 -10.77
C TYR A 166 -5.17 -14.93 -11.06
N GLY A 167 -5.34 -13.62 -11.23
CA GLY A 167 -6.64 -12.96 -11.37
C GLY A 167 -7.13 -12.29 -10.09
N ASP A 168 -6.58 -12.66 -8.92
CA ASP A 168 -6.78 -11.90 -7.70
C ASP A 168 -6.14 -10.50 -7.81
N LYS A 169 -6.69 -9.55 -7.06
CA LYS A 169 -6.18 -8.17 -7.00
C LYS A 169 -5.44 -7.94 -5.70
N LEU A 170 -4.23 -7.41 -5.82
CA LEU A 170 -3.34 -7.16 -4.70
C LEU A 170 -3.28 -5.68 -4.34
N LEU A 171 -2.95 -5.43 -3.08
CA LEU A 171 -2.63 -4.13 -2.52
C LEU A 171 -1.31 -4.28 -1.75
N THR A 172 -0.31 -3.48 -2.12
CA THR A 172 0.98 -3.47 -1.45
C THR A 172 1.17 -2.14 -0.73
N LEU A 173 1.35 -2.18 0.58
CA LEU A 173 1.68 -1.01 1.40
C LEU A 173 3.15 -1.05 1.77
N SER A 174 3.87 0.05 1.57
CA SER A 174 5.28 0.10 1.91
C SER A 174 5.68 1.37 2.65
N THR A 175 6.55 1.19 3.65
CA THR A 175 7.15 2.27 4.42
C THR A 175 8.63 2.05 4.66
N CYS A 176 9.34 3.11 5.05
CA CYS A 176 10.75 3.02 5.41
C CYS A 176 10.96 2.14 6.65
N GLU A 177 11.90 1.23 6.56
CA GLU A 177 12.42 0.44 7.69
C GLU A 177 13.88 0.81 7.88
N TYR A 178 14.26 1.19 9.11
CA TYR A 178 15.55 1.86 9.36
C TYR A 178 16.63 0.92 9.93
N SER A 179 16.38 -0.39 10.02
CA SER A 179 17.41 -1.33 10.48
C SER A 179 18.49 -1.55 9.42
N ASN A 180 18.18 -1.27 8.15
CA ASN A 180 19.12 -1.31 7.03
C ASN A 180 19.05 -0.01 6.21
N THR A 181 20.15 0.33 5.53
CA THR A 181 20.14 1.38 4.50
C THR A 181 19.12 1.01 3.43
N ASN A 182 18.21 1.93 3.09
CA ASN A 182 17.10 1.70 2.17
C ASN A 182 16.18 0.53 2.55
N GLY A 183 16.09 0.20 3.84
CA GLY A 183 15.13 -0.80 4.31
C GLY A 183 13.68 -0.38 4.04
N ARG A 184 12.87 -1.39 3.76
CA ARG A 184 11.43 -1.28 3.57
C ARG A 184 10.73 -2.38 4.34
N LEU A 185 9.67 -2.01 5.04
CA LEU A 185 8.64 -2.95 5.46
C LEU A 185 7.56 -2.94 4.39
N VAL A 186 7.12 -4.12 3.98
CA VAL A 186 6.12 -4.32 2.94
C VAL A 186 5.02 -5.21 3.49
N VAL A 187 3.78 -4.76 3.35
CA VAL A 187 2.56 -5.52 3.65
C VAL A 187 1.85 -5.74 2.33
N VAL A 188 1.67 -7.01 1.93
CA VAL A 188 0.92 -7.40 0.74
C VAL A 188 -0.40 -7.99 1.18
N ALA A 189 -1.50 -7.50 0.59
CA ALA A 189 -2.85 -7.93 0.88
C ALA A 189 -3.60 -8.26 -0.42
N LYS A 190 -4.56 -9.18 -0.33
CA LYS A 190 -5.39 -9.67 -1.43
C LYS A 190 -6.82 -9.19 -1.23
N LYS A 191 -7.44 -8.64 -2.27
CA LYS A 191 -8.85 -8.26 -2.28
C LYS A 191 -9.77 -9.43 -1.98
N ILE A 192 -10.80 -9.20 -1.15
CA ILE A 192 -11.80 -10.20 -0.72
C ILE A 192 -13.07 -10.09 -1.58
#